data_AF-A0A1F2RPZ3-F1
#
_entry.id   AF-A0A1F2RPZ3-F1
#
_cell.length_a   1.000
_cell.length_b   1.000
_cell.length_c   1.000
_cell.angle_alpha   90.00
_cell.angle_beta   90.00
_cell.angle_gamma   90.00
#
_symmetry.space_group_name_H-M   'P 1'
#
loop_
_entity.id
_entity.type
_entity.pdbx_description
1 polymer ?
#
loop_
_entity_poly.entity_id
_entity_poly.type
_entity_poly.pdbx_seq_one_letter_code
_entity_poly.pdbx_strand_id
1 'polypeptide(L)'
;MQYFEKAVQNEPEDPDYQFNLGYTYWKQGRYEEALGPLKNALQLQRRPLWWTVYIQSLEKANQTAESAQQKQLFQQQFSGWVAPPNLDNLERPKDDYDGVSLHQLLMLVQIQTEQKHQKLTLEEHVALHYQRAQELEKEGFEREAIDELQLAIEYDPDDAPSYQELARLYLKSDRYEEASKSLSRSLQREENADSYLLLAKVYLEQGKLAEAEAQLNAALRLKPYSTEAATLREEINARTPASQDSRR
;
A
#
# COMPACT_ATOMS: atom_id res chain seq x y z
N MET A 1 -11.64 11.64 11.42
CA MET A 1 -12.36 12.37 12.49
C MET A 1 -11.58 12.36 13.79
N GLN A 2 -11.34 11.22 14.44
CA GLN A 2 -10.54 11.13 15.69
C GLN A 2 -9.12 11.71 15.56
N TYR A 3 -8.57 11.76 14.35
CA TYR A 3 -7.25 12.32 14.04
C TYR A 3 -7.15 13.83 14.27
N PHE A 4 -8.07 14.61 13.70
CA PHE A 4 -8.03 16.06 13.85
C PHE A 4 -8.44 16.50 15.26
N GLU A 5 -9.28 15.72 15.95
CA GLU A 5 -9.59 15.93 17.37
C GLU A 5 -8.33 15.81 18.23
N LYS A 6 -7.51 14.76 18.01
CA LYS A 6 -6.22 14.59 18.70
C LYS A 6 -5.19 15.64 18.31
N ALA A 7 -5.12 16.01 17.03
CA ALA A 7 -4.22 17.05 16.56
C ALA A 7 -4.51 18.40 17.23
N VAL A 8 -5.80 18.79 17.30
CA VAL A 8 -6.23 20.00 18.02
C VAL A 8 -6.01 19.89 19.53
N GLN A 9 -6.13 18.71 20.14
CA GLN A 9 -5.80 18.52 21.56
C GLN A 9 -4.32 18.74 21.85
N ASN A 10 -3.42 18.32 20.95
CA ASN A 10 -1.98 18.46 21.12
C ASN A 10 -1.48 19.87 20.76
N GLU A 11 -1.98 20.43 19.67
CA GLU A 11 -1.58 21.74 19.14
C GLU A 11 -2.83 22.61 18.87
N PRO A 12 -3.48 23.12 19.93
CA PRO A 12 -4.75 23.85 19.79
C PRO A 12 -4.60 25.21 19.10
N GLU A 13 -3.39 25.75 19.02
CA GLU A 13 -3.10 27.03 18.39
C GLU A 13 -2.71 26.91 16.91
N ASP A 14 -2.66 25.69 16.34
CA ASP A 14 -2.41 25.52 14.90
C ASP A 14 -3.71 25.80 14.10
N PRO A 15 -3.72 26.84 13.24
CA PRO A 15 -4.92 27.23 12.49
C PRO A 15 -5.36 26.20 11.46
N ASP A 16 -4.43 25.44 10.86
CA ASP A 16 -4.76 24.43 9.85
C ASP A 16 -5.40 23.19 10.52
N TYR A 17 -4.98 22.81 11.74
CA TYR A 17 -5.65 21.73 12.50
C TYR A 17 -7.07 22.09 12.94
N GLN A 18 -7.26 23.31 13.45
CA GLN A 18 -8.59 23.83 13.79
C GLN A 18 -9.51 23.87 12.56
N PHE A 19 -8.99 24.31 11.40
CA PHE A 19 -9.76 24.36 10.17
C PHE A 19 -10.11 22.95 9.66
N ASN A 20 -9.14 22.03 9.59
CA ASN A 20 -9.35 20.67 9.11
C ASN A 20 -10.35 19.89 9.98
N LEU A 21 -10.34 20.09 11.31
CA LEU A 21 -11.34 19.52 12.21
C LEU A 21 -12.75 20.05 11.89
N GLY A 22 -12.90 21.37 11.83
CA GLY A 22 -14.19 22.02 11.56
C GLY A 22 -14.74 21.68 10.17
N TYR A 23 -13.89 21.69 9.15
CA TYR A 23 -14.25 21.30 7.78
C TYR A 23 -14.65 19.82 7.68
N THR A 24 -14.02 18.94 8.46
CA THR A 24 -14.44 17.52 8.55
C THR A 24 -15.86 17.38 9.09
N TYR A 25 -16.21 18.10 10.15
CA TYR A 25 -17.58 18.11 10.67
C TYR A 25 -18.57 18.67 9.65
N TRP A 26 -18.20 19.76 8.97
CA TRP A 26 -19.03 20.36 7.92
C TRP A 26 -19.33 19.38 6.78
N LYS A 27 -18.33 18.64 6.28
CA LYS A 27 -18.54 17.60 5.25
C LYS A 27 -19.44 16.46 5.69
N GLN A 28 -19.47 16.15 6.98
CA GLN A 28 -20.35 15.13 7.56
C GLN A 28 -21.78 15.64 7.81
N GLY A 29 -22.08 16.90 7.48
CA GLY A 29 -23.37 17.52 7.78
C GLY A 29 -23.55 17.91 9.25
N ARG A 30 -22.48 17.82 10.05
CA ARG A 30 -22.48 18.13 11.49
C ARG A 30 -22.14 19.60 11.71
N TYR A 31 -23.02 20.46 11.22
CA TYR A 31 -22.74 21.89 11.07
C TYR A 31 -22.54 22.61 12.40
N GLU A 32 -23.29 22.25 13.45
CA GLU A 32 -23.16 22.86 14.78
C GLU A 32 -21.77 22.59 15.39
N GLU A 33 -21.29 21.35 15.24
CA GLU A 33 -19.97 20.92 15.76
C GLU A 33 -18.81 21.52 14.97
N ALA A 34 -19.04 21.87 13.69
CA ALA A 34 -18.07 22.55 12.86
C ALA A 34 -17.77 23.98 13.34
N LEU A 35 -18.73 24.65 14.01
CA LEU A 35 -18.63 26.08 14.31
C LEU A 35 -17.46 26.43 15.23
N GLY A 36 -17.25 25.64 16.30
CA GLY A 36 -16.18 25.90 17.27
C GLY A 36 -14.80 25.89 16.62
N PRO A 37 -14.37 24.78 16.01
CA PRO A 37 -13.05 24.69 15.36
C PRO A 37 -12.89 25.68 14.21
N LEU A 38 -13.91 25.90 13.37
CA LEU A 38 -13.84 26.89 12.29
C LEU A 38 -13.68 28.32 12.81
N LYS A 39 -14.37 28.67 13.91
CA LYS A 39 -14.23 29.97 14.55
C LYS A 39 -12.82 30.16 15.12
N ASN A 40 -12.27 29.15 15.79
CA ASN A 40 -10.91 29.17 16.31
C ASN A 40 -9.89 29.34 15.19
N ALA A 41 -10.05 28.59 14.09
CA ALA A 41 -9.19 28.71 12.91
C ALA A 41 -9.19 30.14 12.35
N LEU A 42 -10.35 30.79 12.29
CA LEU A 42 -10.48 32.17 11.81
C LEU A 42 -9.92 33.23 12.78
N GLN A 43 -9.94 32.95 14.09
CA GLN A 43 -9.30 33.82 15.08
C GLN A 43 -7.79 33.79 14.94
N LEU A 44 -7.22 32.60 14.72
CA LEU A 44 -5.78 32.39 14.52
C LEU A 44 -5.33 32.90 13.15
N GLN A 45 -6.09 32.60 12.10
CA GLN A 45 -5.77 33.03 10.74
C GLN A 45 -7.02 33.29 9.90
N ARG A 46 -7.22 34.56 9.51
CA ARG A 46 -8.36 34.96 8.67
C ARG A 46 -8.09 34.65 7.19
N ARG A 47 -8.66 33.54 6.70
CA ARG A 47 -8.61 33.17 5.28
C ARG A 47 -10.00 33.23 4.62
N PRO A 48 -10.11 33.74 3.38
CA PRO A 48 -11.41 33.88 2.71
C PRO A 48 -12.20 32.57 2.56
N LEU A 49 -11.52 31.48 2.17
CA LEU A 49 -12.15 30.18 1.99
C LEU A 49 -12.67 29.61 3.31
N TRP A 50 -11.88 29.71 4.38
CA TRP A 50 -12.25 29.20 5.70
C TRP A 50 -13.45 29.95 6.27
N TRP A 51 -13.48 31.26 6.03
CA TRP A 51 -14.58 32.10 6.49
C TRP A 51 -15.85 31.80 5.70
N THR A 52 -15.72 31.46 4.41
CA THR A 52 -16.87 31.00 3.60
C THR A 52 -17.45 29.71 4.16
N VAL A 53 -16.62 28.73 4.52
CA VAL A 53 -17.07 27.47 5.16
C VAL A 53 -17.73 27.75 6.51
N TYR A 54 -17.18 28.65 7.32
CA TYR A 54 -17.78 29.06 8.60
C TYR A 54 -19.17 29.70 8.41
N ILE A 55 -19.30 30.63 7.47
CA ILE A 55 -20.59 31.27 7.13
C ILE A 55 -21.61 30.23 6.69
N GLN A 56 -21.24 29.30 5.80
CA GLN A 56 -22.15 28.23 5.37
C GLN A 56 -22.52 27.28 6.51
N SER A 57 -21.59 26.99 7.42
CA SER A 57 -21.86 26.20 8.63
C SER A 57 -22.91 26.89 9.50
N LEU A 58 -22.78 28.20 9.72
CA LEU A 58 -23.75 29.00 10.49
C LEU A 58 -25.14 28.97 9.85
N GLU A 59 -25.24 29.10 8.52
CA GLU A 59 -26.52 29.02 7.82
C GLU A 59 -27.18 27.66 7.96
N LYS A 60 -26.40 26.59 7.78
CA LYS A 60 -26.90 25.21 7.88
C LYS A 60 -27.24 24.80 9.31
N ALA A 61 -26.60 25.42 10.29
CA ALA A 61 -26.92 25.33 11.71
C ALA A 61 -28.10 26.23 12.15
N ASN A 62 -28.73 26.97 11.23
CA ASN A 62 -29.80 27.95 11.49
C ASN A 62 -29.38 29.14 12.39
N GLN A 63 -28.09 29.44 12.50
CA GLN A 63 -27.56 30.62 13.19
C GLN A 63 -27.58 31.86 12.29
N THR A 64 -28.79 32.26 11.87
CA THR A 64 -29.01 33.25 10.80
C THR A 64 -28.51 34.65 11.13
N ALA A 65 -28.62 35.09 12.39
CA ALA A 65 -28.16 36.41 12.83
C ALA A 65 -26.62 36.51 12.78
N GLU A 66 -25.92 35.50 13.30
CA GLU A 66 -24.44 35.46 13.25
C GLU A 66 -23.95 35.31 11.82
N SER A 67 -24.60 34.47 11.00
CA SER A 67 -24.26 34.35 9.57
C SER A 67 -24.36 35.70 8.84
N ALA A 68 -25.45 36.46 9.05
CA ALA A 68 -25.63 37.76 8.42
C ALA A 68 -24.53 38.75 8.84
N GLN A 69 -24.16 38.76 10.13
CA GLN A 69 -23.06 39.58 10.64
C GLN A 69 -21.73 39.18 9.98
N GLN A 70 -21.42 37.88 9.94
CA GLN A 70 -20.17 37.38 9.36
C GLN A 70 -20.08 37.68 7.85
N LYS A 71 -21.19 37.60 7.10
CA LYS A 71 -21.24 38.00 5.69
C LYS A 71 -20.92 39.48 5.49
N GLN A 72 -21.48 40.35 6.32
CA GLN A 72 -21.20 41.79 6.25
C GLN A 72 -19.71 42.07 6.52
N LEU A 73 -19.15 41.46 7.57
CA LEU A 73 -17.72 41.58 7.89
C LEU A 73 -16.84 41.04 6.76
N PHE A 74 -17.20 39.89 6.20
CA PHE A 74 -16.50 39.28 5.09
C PHE A 74 -16.45 40.21 3.87
N GLN A 75 -17.58 40.81 3.48
CA GLN A 75 -17.65 41.75 2.36
C GLN A 75 -16.81 43.01 2.58
N GLN A 76 -16.75 43.50 3.82
CA GLN A 76 -15.90 44.64 4.17
C GLN A 76 -14.41 44.29 4.08
N GLN A 77 -14.02 43.10 4.53
CA GLN A 77 -12.62 42.68 4.59
C GLN A 77 -12.10 42.14 3.25
N PHE A 78 -12.93 41.47 2.46
CA PHE A 78 -12.56 40.81 1.20
C PHE A 78 -13.44 41.31 0.05
N SER A 79 -13.48 42.63 -0.14
CA SER A 79 -14.23 43.24 -1.22
C SER A 79 -13.75 42.73 -2.60
N GLY A 80 -14.69 42.30 -3.44
CA GLY A 80 -14.38 41.75 -4.77
C GLY A 80 -13.87 40.31 -4.77
N TRP A 81 -13.76 39.63 -3.62
CA TRP A 81 -13.45 38.20 -3.60
C TRP A 81 -14.64 37.38 -4.09
N VAL A 82 -14.37 36.43 -4.98
CA VAL A 82 -15.36 35.52 -5.56
C VAL A 82 -15.07 34.12 -5.06
N ALA A 83 -16.06 33.48 -4.44
CA ALA A 83 -15.92 32.11 -3.97
C ALA A 83 -15.71 31.15 -5.16
N PRO A 84 -14.84 30.13 -5.01
CA PRO A 84 -14.75 29.07 -6.00
C PRO A 84 -16.11 28.35 -6.11
N PRO A 85 -16.42 27.76 -7.28
CA PRO A 85 -17.72 27.15 -7.55
C PRO A 85 -18.01 25.93 -6.66
N ASN A 86 -16.97 25.28 -6.15
CA ASN A 86 -17.06 24.18 -5.20
C ASN A 86 -16.08 24.40 -4.03
N LEU A 87 -16.46 23.85 -2.87
CA LEU A 87 -15.66 23.89 -1.64
C LEU A 87 -15.11 22.51 -1.32
N ASP A 88 -14.74 21.74 -2.33
CA ASP A 88 -14.21 20.38 -2.17
C ASP A 88 -12.70 20.41 -1.89
N ASN A 89 -12.20 19.38 -1.21
CA ASN A 89 -10.78 19.15 -0.94
C ASN A 89 -10.03 20.35 -0.31
N LEU A 90 -10.71 21.10 0.55
CA LEU A 90 -10.12 22.23 1.27
C LEU A 90 -9.21 21.82 2.43
N GLU A 91 -9.11 20.52 2.75
CA GLU A 91 -8.12 20.05 3.72
C GLU A 91 -6.73 20.51 3.30
N ARG A 92 -5.98 21.03 4.27
CA ARG A 92 -4.59 21.42 4.05
C ARG A 92 -3.70 20.44 4.82
N PRO A 93 -3.11 19.44 4.14
CA PRO A 93 -1.94 18.76 4.67
C PRO A 93 -0.85 19.81 4.81
N LYS A 94 -0.17 19.87 5.96
CA LYS A 94 1.00 20.73 6.12
C LYS A 94 2.15 20.07 5.38
N ASP A 95 2.88 20.79 4.52
CA ASP A 95 4.03 20.25 3.77
C ASP A 95 5.35 20.30 4.59
N ASP A 96 5.32 20.84 5.81
CA ASP A 96 6.45 20.98 6.73
C ASP A 96 6.20 20.21 8.05
N TYR A 97 6.24 18.88 7.99
CA TYR A 97 6.12 18.07 9.21
C TYR A 97 7.43 18.04 10.02
N ASP A 98 7.35 18.41 11.30
CA ASP A 98 8.32 17.98 12.31
C ASP A 98 8.20 16.46 12.52
N GLY A 99 9.34 15.76 12.56
CA GLY A 99 9.45 14.30 12.41
C GLY A 99 8.66 13.45 13.41
N VAL A 100 8.18 14.02 14.52
CA VAL A 100 7.34 13.33 15.50
C VAL A 100 5.90 13.18 15.01
N SER A 101 5.37 14.19 14.31
CA SER A 101 3.98 14.19 13.82
C SER A 101 3.81 13.36 12.55
N LEU A 102 4.84 13.31 11.68
CA LEU A 102 4.90 12.35 10.58
C LEU A 102 5.00 10.91 11.12
N HIS A 103 5.84 10.69 12.13
CA HIS A 103 5.92 9.38 12.78
C HIS A 103 4.58 8.98 13.42
N GLN A 104 3.84 9.93 14.02
CA GLN A 104 2.50 9.67 14.56
C GLN A 104 1.45 9.47 13.47
N LEU A 105 1.46 10.22 12.37
CA LEU A 105 0.52 10.04 11.25
C LEU A 105 0.78 8.71 10.53
N LEU A 106 2.04 8.38 10.27
CA LEU A 106 2.45 7.08 9.73
C LEU A 106 2.09 5.97 10.71
N MET A 107 2.39 6.14 12.01
CA MET A 107 1.97 5.20 13.05
C MET A 107 0.44 5.10 13.12
N LEU A 108 -0.32 6.14 12.81
CA LEU A 108 -1.79 6.12 12.88
C LEU A 108 -2.44 5.54 11.63
N VAL A 109 -1.88 5.79 10.44
CA VAL A 109 -2.23 5.06 9.21
C VAL A 109 -1.90 3.60 9.43
N GLN A 110 -0.69 3.30 9.89
CA GLN A 110 -0.21 1.97 10.21
C GLN A 110 -1.06 1.31 11.30
N ILE A 111 -1.46 2.00 12.38
CA ILE A 111 -2.41 1.52 13.39
C ILE A 111 -3.79 1.30 12.78
N GLN A 112 -4.24 2.09 11.80
CA GLN A 112 -5.53 1.90 11.15
C GLN A 112 -5.52 0.68 10.21
N THR A 113 -4.43 0.51 9.47
CA THR A 113 -4.16 -0.72 8.72
C THR A 113 -4.09 -1.87 9.71
N GLU A 114 -3.24 -1.79 10.75
CA GLU A 114 -3.03 -2.77 11.82
C GLU A 114 -4.30 -3.06 12.63
N GLN A 115 -5.25 -2.12 12.78
CA GLN A 115 -6.54 -2.35 13.44
C GLN A 115 -7.53 -3.07 12.53
N LYS A 116 -7.49 -2.82 11.22
CA LYS A 116 -8.23 -3.61 10.22
C LYS A 116 -7.64 -5.03 10.13
N HIS A 117 -6.33 -5.12 10.23
CA HIS A 117 -5.49 -6.30 10.26
C HIS A 117 -5.58 -7.09 11.58
N GLN A 118 -5.75 -6.46 12.75
CA GLN A 118 -5.84 -7.12 14.07
C GLN A 118 -7.05 -8.06 14.22
N LYS A 119 -8.02 -7.96 13.30
CA LYS A 119 -9.16 -8.89 13.21
C LYS A 119 -8.96 -9.99 12.18
N LEU A 120 -7.94 -9.87 11.33
CA LEU A 120 -7.60 -10.87 10.33
C LEU A 120 -6.84 -12.00 11.03
N THR A 121 -7.18 -13.21 10.65
CA THR A 121 -6.39 -14.39 10.91
C THR A 121 -5.02 -14.28 10.20
N LEU A 122 -4.08 -15.13 10.62
CA LEU A 122 -2.79 -15.29 9.95
C LEU A 122 -2.96 -15.49 8.43
N GLU A 123 -3.87 -16.39 8.06
CA GLU A 123 -4.19 -16.72 6.67
C GLU A 123 -4.71 -15.50 5.89
N GLU A 124 -5.59 -14.70 6.50
CA GLU A 124 -6.14 -13.51 5.87
C GLU A 124 -5.10 -12.39 5.71
N HIS A 125 -4.13 -12.31 6.62
CA HIS A 125 -2.98 -11.42 6.50
C HIS A 125 -2.09 -11.78 5.32
N VAL A 126 -1.70 -13.05 5.23
CA VAL A 126 -0.91 -13.59 4.12
C VAL A 126 -1.64 -13.36 2.81
N ALA A 127 -2.93 -13.73 2.73
CA ALA A 127 -3.74 -13.58 1.53
C ALA A 127 -3.85 -12.13 1.06
N LEU A 128 -4.00 -11.17 1.99
CA LEU A 128 -4.10 -9.76 1.65
C LEU A 128 -2.80 -9.20 1.05
N HIS A 129 -1.67 -9.48 1.69
CA HIS A 129 -0.36 -9.04 1.19
C HIS A 129 -0.01 -9.75 -0.13
N TYR A 130 -0.33 -11.03 -0.25
CA TYR A 130 -0.19 -11.78 -1.49
C TYR A 130 -1.02 -11.18 -2.64
N GLN A 131 -2.30 -10.87 -2.39
CA GLN A 131 -3.18 -10.27 -3.40
C GLN A 131 -2.68 -8.90 -3.86
N ARG A 132 -2.22 -8.07 -2.93
CA ARG A 132 -1.62 -6.76 -3.27
C ARG A 132 -0.39 -6.91 -4.12
N ALA A 133 0.49 -7.86 -3.81
CA ALA A 133 1.65 -8.14 -4.64
C ALA A 133 1.26 -8.48 -6.09
N GLN A 134 0.21 -9.28 -6.28
CA GLN A 134 -0.28 -9.62 -7.62
C GLN A 134 -0.88 -8.41 -8.36
N GLU A 135 -1.56 -7.52 -7.66
CA GLU A 135 -2.08 -6.27 -8.24
C GLU A 135 -0.93 -5.35 -8.66
N LEU A 136 0.04 -5.14 -7.77
CA LEU A 136 1.23 -4.33 -8.04
C LEU A 136 2.09 -4.89 -9.18
N GLU A 137 2.23 -6.22 -9.28
CA GLU A 137 2.93 -6.85 -10.40
C GLU A 137 2.23 -6.53 -11.74
N LYS A 138 0.89 -6.61 -11.80
CA LYS A 138 0.11 -6.29 -13.01
C LYS A 138 0.25 -4.83 -13.40
N GLU A 139 0.40 -3.94 -12.43
CA GLU A 139 0.61 -2.51 -12.63
C GLU A 139 2.07 -2.15 -12.97
N GLY A 140 3.00 -3.10 -12.85
CA GLY A 140 4.42 -2.92 -13.15
C GLY A 140 5.27 -2.43 -11.97
N PHE A 141 4.69 -2.34 -10.77
CA PHE A 141 5.37 -1.97 -9.53
C PHE A 141 6.05 -3.20 -8.90
N GLU A 142 7.07 -3.71 -9.59
CA GLU A 142 7.72 -4.98 -9.23
C GLU A 142 8.42 -4.95 -7.86
N ARG A 143 9.02 -3.82 -7.49
CA ARG A 143 9.69 -3.68 -6.20
C ARG A 143 8.70 -3.73 -5.05
N GLU A 144 7.60 -3.00 -5.19
CA GLU A 144 6.53 -2.93 -4.20
C GLU A 144 5.83 -4.29 -4.08
N ALA A 145 5.66 -5.02 -5.18
CA ALA A 145 5.15 -6.38 -5.17
C ALA A 145 6.05 -7.35 -4.37
N ILE A 146 7.37 -7.22 -4.53
CA ILE A 146 8.35 -7.98 -3.73
C ILE A 146 8.22 -7.65 -2.25
N ASP A 147 8.11 -6.36 -1.90
CA ASP A 147 7.99 -5.91 -0.50
C ASP A 147 6.70 -6.46 0.14
N GLU A 148 5.58 -6.48 -0.58
CA GLU A 148 4.32 -7.08 -0.09
C GLU A 148 4.43 -8.59 0.11
N LEU A 149 5.12 -9.34 -0.76
CA LEU A 149 5.35 -10.78 -0.55
C LEU A 149 6.28 -11.07 0.64
N GLN A 150 7.25 -10.19 0.91
CA GLN A 150 8.07 -10.29 2.11
C GLN A 150 7.24 -10.09 3.37
N LEU A 151 6.30 -9.13 3.36
CA LEU A 151 5.35 -8.97 4.45
C LEU A 151 4.48 -10.22 4.65
N ALA A 152 3.97 -10.82 3.56
CA ALA A 152 3.20 -12.07 3.66
C ALA A 152 4.01 -13.18 4.37
N ILE A 153 5.29 -13.31 4.05
CA ILE A 153 6.23 -14.25 4.69
C ILE A 153 6.54 -13.87 6.14
N GLU A 154 6.59 -12.58 6.47
CA GLU A 154 6.79 -12.13 7.86
C GLU A 154 5.59 -12.47 8.74
N TYR A 155 4.37 -12.39 8.19
CA TYR A 155 3.18 -12.86 8.88
C TYR A 155 3.21 -14.37 9.04
N ASP A 156 3.35 -15.13 7.95
CA ASP A 156 3.46 -16.59 7.99
C ASP A 156 4.76 -17.09 7.33
N PRO A 157 5.79 -17.41 8.14
CA PRO A 157 7.06 -17.95 7.64
C PRO A 157 6.96 -19.34 7.00
N ASP A 158 5.82 -20.02 7.13
CA ASP A 158 5.57 -21.35 6.59
C ASP A 158 4.72 -21.32 5.30
N ASP A 159 4.31 -20.15 4.83
CA ASP A 159 3.54 -20.00 3.58
C ASP A 159 4.41 -20.25 2.33
N ALA A 160 4.40 -21.50 1.86
CA ALA A 160 5.12 -21.91 0.66
C ALA A 160 4.71 -21.15 -0.63
N PRO A 161 3.42 -20.81 -0.86
CA PRO A 161 2.99 -19.98 -1.98
C PRO A 161 3.68 -18.62 -2.05
N SER A 162 3.79 -17.86 -0.95
CA SER A 162 4.43 -16.54 -0.96
C SER A 162 5.91 -16.62 -1.34
N TYR A 163 6.63 -17.64 -0.85
CA TYR A 163 8.02 -17.88 -1.28
C TYR A 163 8.13 -18.24 -2.76
N GLN A 164 7.20 -19.03 -3.29
CA GLN A 164 7.17 -19.42 -4.71
C GLN A 164 6.89 -18.20 -5.60
N GLU A 165 5.92 -17.37 -5.22
CA GLU A 165 5.56 -16.13 -5.92
C GLU A 165 6.74 -15.15 -5.93
N LEU A 166 7.40 -14.98 -4.78
CA LEU A 166 8.57 -14.11 -4.60
C LEU A 166 9.71 -14.55 -5.51
N ALA A 167 9.94 -15.87 -5.60
CA ALA A 167 10.95 -16.42 -6.49
C ALA A 167 10.64 -16.19 -7.97
N ARG A 168 9.36 -16.21 -8.37
CA ARG A 168 8.97 -15.91 -9.74
C ARG A 168 9.29 -14.45 -10.09
N LEU A 169 8.99 -13.51 -9.19
CA LEU A 169 9.35 -12.10 -9.39
C LEU A 169 10.87 -11.93 -9.48
N TYR A 170 11.62 -12.57 -8.60
CA TYR A 170 13.09 -12.54 -8.70
C TYR A 170 13.61 -13.14 -10.00
N LEU A 171 13.04 -14.24 -10.49
CA LEU A 171 13.41 -14.81 -11.79
C LEU A 171 13.14 -13.83 -12.94
N LYS A 172 12.00 -13.15 -12.93
CA LYS A 172 11.62 -12.14 -13.94
C LYS A 172 12.56 -10.93 -13.94
N SER A 173 13.11 -10.58 -12.77
CA SER A 173 14.11 -9.55 -12.56
C SER A 173 15.57 -10.02 -12.78
N ASP A 174 15.80 -11.22 -13.33
CA ASP A 174 17.13 -11.84 -13.47
C ASP A 174 17.91 -12.03 -12.14
N ARG A 175 17.22 -11.96 -11.00
CA ARG A 175 17.77 -12.14 -9.64
C ARG A 175 17.77 -13.61 -9.24
N TYR A 176 18.55 -14.39 -9.99
CA TYR A 176 18.51 -15.85 -9.92
C TYR A 176 18.91 -16.43 -8.56
N GLU A 177 19.86 -15.81 -7.85
CA GLU A 177 20.32 -16.31 -6.56
C GLU A 177 19.22 -16.19 -5.50
N GLU A 178 18.55 -15.04 -5.42
CA GLU A 178 17.40 -14.83 -4.53
C GLU A 178 16.21 -15.70 -4.91
N ALA A 179 15.95 -15.90 -6.21
CA ALA A 179 14.93 -16.83 -6.68
C ALA A 179 15.19 -18.26 -6.19
N SER A 180 16.42 -18.76 -6.35
CA SER A 180 16.79 -20.12 -5.94
C SER A 180 16.66 -20.33 -4.41
N LYS A 181 17.05 -19.32 -3.62
CA LYS A 181 16.90 -19.34 -2.16
C LYS A 181 15.44 -19.35 -1.73
N SER A 182 14.62 -18.52 -2.37
CA SER A 182 13.19 -18.42 -2.07
C SER A 182 12.47 -19.72 -2.42
N LEU A 183 12.79 -20.35 -3.55
CA LEU A 183 12.25 -21.66 -3.93
C LEU A 183 12.74 -22.79 -3.04
N SER A 184 14.02 -22.78 -2.66
CA SER A 184 14.53 -23.74 -1.68
C SER A 184 13.79 -23.62 -0.37
N ARG A 185 13.40 -22.39 0.02
CA ARG A 185 12.56 -22.18 1.18
C ARG A 185 11.16 -22.74 0.95
N SER A 186 10.46 -22.35 -0.11
CA SER A 186 9.13 -22.88 -0.46
C SER A 186 9.08 -24.42 -0.40
N LEU A 187 10.02 -25.09 -1.07
CA LEU A 187 10.12 -26.56 -1.13
C LEU A 187 10.43 -27.25 0.20
N GLN A 188 11.04 -26.56 1.17
CA GLN A 188 11.23 -27.11 2.52
C GLN A 188 9.91 -27.18 3.31
N ARG A 189 8.92 -26.35 2.95
CA ARG A 189 7.62 -26.28 3.64
C ARG A 189 6.62 -27.18 2.92
N GLU A 190 6.52 -27.00 1.61
CA GLU A 190 5.64 -27.78 0.76
C GLU A 190 6.36 -28.17 -0.54
N GLU A 191 6.61 -29.46 -0.72
CA GLU A 191 7.08 -29.99 -1.98
C GLU A 191 5.95 -29.97 -3.01
N ASN A 192 6.14 -29.21 -4.10
CA ASN A 192 5.21 -29.21 -5.21
C ASN A 192 5.94 -29.14 -6.56
N ALA A 193 5.27 -29.67 -7.59
CA ALA A 193 5.87 -29.79 -8.92
C ALA A 193 6.21 -28.42 -9.53
N ASP A 194 5.39 -27.41 -9.26
CA ASP A 194 5.49 -26.09 -9.91
C ASP A 194 6.70 -25.31 -9.36
N SER A 195 6.98 -25.42 -8.06
CA SER A 195 8.20 -24.91 -7.43
C SER A 195 9.46 -25.63 -7.92
N TYR A 196 9.43 -26.96 -8.07
CA TYR A 196 10.56 -27.66 -8.67
C TYR A 196 10.82 -27.24 -10.13
N LEU A 197 9.77 -27.01 -10.92
CA LEU A 197 9.90 -26.49 -12.29
C LEU A 197 10.47 -25.08 -12.31
N LEU A 198 10.00 -24.19 -11.43
CA LEU A 198 10.53 -22.84 -11.35
C LEU A 198 12.01 -22.84 -10.92
N LEU A 199 12.40 -23.73 -10.00
CA LEU A 199 13.80 -23.86 -9.57
C LEU A 199 14.68 -24.43 -10.68
N ALA A 200 14.17 -25.39 -11.46
CA ALA A 200 14.85 -25.88 -12.65
C ALA A 200 15.10 -24.76 -13.67
N LYS A 201 14.11 -23.88 -13.91
CA LYS A 201 14.25 -22.70 -14.77
C LYS A 201 15.31 -21.73 -14.24
N VAL A 202 15.29 -21.43 -12.95
CA VAL A 202 16.30 -20.58 -12.30
C VAL A 202 17.71 -21.15 -12.51
N TYR A 203 17.91 -22.46 -12.32
CA TYR A 203 19.23 -23.07 -12.54
C TYR A 203 19.63 -23.13 -14.01
N LEU A 204 18.68 -23.31 -14.93
CA LEU A 204 18.93 -23.24 -16.36
C LEU A 204 19.47 -21.86 -16.77
N GLU A 205 18.87 -20.78 -16.27
CA GLU A 205 19.34 -19.42 -16.56
C GLU A 205 20.67 -19.07 -15.88
N GLN A 206 20.99 -19.73 -14.76
CA GLN A 206 22.34 -19.68 -14.18
C GLN A 206 23.38 -20.52 -14.94
N GLY A 207 22.97 -21.29 -15.96
CA GLY A 207 23.84 -22.24 -16.67
C GLY A 207 24.22 -23.49 -15.85
N LYS A 208 23.55 -23.70 -14.71
CA LYS A 208 23.73 -24.85 -13.81
C LYS A 208 22.90 -26.04 -14.29
N LEU A 209 23.31 -26.61 -15.43
CA LEU A 209 22.49 -27.57 -16.18
C LEU A 209 22.23 -28.87 -15.40
N ALA A 210 23.20 -29.36 -14.64
CA ALA A 210 23.03 -30.58 -13.84
C ALA A 210 22.01 -30.37 -12.70
N GLU A 211 22.07 -29.22 -12.02
CA GLU A 211 21.11 -28.84 -11.00
C GLU A 211 19.72 -28.61 -11.59
N ALA A 212 19.63 -27.96 -12.75
CA ALA A 212 18.37 -27.78 -13.47
C ALA A 212 17.73 -29.14 -13.82
N GLU A 213 18.52 -30.09 -14.31
CA GLU A 213 18.05 -31.43 -14.65
C GLU A 213 17.55 -32.19 -13.41
N ALA A 214 18.25 -32.07 -12.29
CA ALA A 214 17.87 -32.69 -11.03
C ALA A 214 16.50 -32.18 -10.53
N GLN A 215 16.28 -30.86 -10.56
CA GLN A 215 15.00 -30.28 -10.13
C GLN A 215 13.86 -30.62 -11.10
N LEU A 216 14.14 -30.63 -12.42
CA LEU A 216 13.16 -31.04 -13.41
C LEU A 216 12.74 -32.51 -13.22
N ASN A 217 13.68 -33.40 -12.91
CA ASN A 217 13.38 -34.78 -12.55
C ASN A 217 12.50 -34.85 -11.29
N ALA A 218 12.76 -34.02 -10.27
CA ALA A 218 11.93 -33.96 -9.08
C ALA A 218 10.50 -33.53 -9.40
N ALA A 219 10.31 -32.50 -10.24
CA ALA A 219 8.99 -32.07 -10.71
C ALA A 219 8.23 -33.19 -11.44
N LEU A 220 8.90 -33.92 -12.35
CA LEU A 220 8.30 -35.01 -13.11
C LEU A 220 7.93 -36.23 -12.26
N ARG A 221 8.59 -36.45 -11.12
CA ARG A 221 8.14 -37.48 -10.16
C ARG A 221 6.77 -37.14 -9.58
N LEU A 222 6.50 -35.86 -9.33
CA LEU A 222 5.22 -35.38 -8.79
C LEU A 222 4.15 -35.24 -9.89
N LYS A 223 4.52 -34.72 -11.07
CA LYS A 223 3.63 -34.59 -12.24
C LYS A 223 4.29 -35.19 -13.50
N PRO A 224 4.15 -36.52 -13.74
CA PRO A 224 4.82 -37.20 -14.85
C PRO A 224 4.43 -36.74 -16.26
N TYR A 225 3.27 -36.09 -16.40
CA TYR A 225 2.71 -35.69 -17.70
C TYR A 225 2.66 -34.16 -17.87
N SER A 226 3.62 -33.43 -17.30
CA SER A 226 3.71 -31.97 -17.47
C SER A 226 4.31 -31.60 -18.83
N THR A 227 3.57 -30.85 -19.64
CA THR A 227 4.04 -30.30 -20.92
C THR A 227 5.16 -29.28 -20.72
N GLU A 228 5.03 -28.44 -19.69
CA GLU A 228 6.05 -27.45 -19.32
C GLU A 228 7.37 -28.13 -18.94
N ALA A 229 7.31 -29.24 -18.21
CA ALA A 229 8.47 -30.03 -17.86
C ALA A 229 9.14 -30.65 -19.11
N ALA A 230 8.36 -31.07 -20.10
CA ALA A 230 8.88 -31.60 -21.36
C ALA A 230 9.61 -30.51 -22.16
N THR A 231 9.03 -29.31 -22.27
CA THR A 231 9.69 -28.17 -22.93
C THR A 231 11.00 -27.80 -22.23
N LEU A 232 10.99 -27.71 -20.90
CA LEU A 232 12.21 -27.39 -20.14
C LEU A 232 13.29 -28.47 -20.29
N ARG A 233 12.91 -29.74 -20.45
CA ARG A 233 13.85 -30.83 -20.74
C ARG A 233 14.59 -30.60 -22.05
N GLU A 234 13.86 -30.24 -23.10
CA GLU A 234 14.44 -29.97 -24.42
C GLU A 234 15.41 -28.80 -24.35
N GLU A 235 15.07 -27.73 -23.63
CA GLU A 235 15.95 -26.57 -23.42
C GLU A 235 17.23 -26.93 -22.66
N ILE A 236 17.13 -27.70 -21.56
CA ILE A 236 18.30 -28.18 -20.81
C ILE A 236 19.20 -29.03 -21.72
N ASN A 237 18.62 -29.95 -22.49
CA ASN A 237 19.37 -30.82 -23.40
C ASN A 237 20.06 -30.02 -24.51
N ALA A 238 19.41 -28.97 -25.04
CA ALA A 238 19.99 -28.11 -26.07
C ALA A 238 21.15 -27.27 -25.53
N ARG A 239 21.10 -26.84 -24.26
CA ARG A 239 22.18 -26.09 -23.60
C ARG A 239 23.28 -27.01 -23.05
N THR A 240 23.00 -28.30 -22.89
CA THR A 240 23.99 -29.30 -22.44
C THR A 240 24.93 -29.63 -23.61
N PRO A 241 26.24 -29.33 -23.50
CA PRO A 241 27.18 -29.74 -24.52
C PRO A 241 27.09 -31.25 -24.65
N ALA A 242 26.91 -31.77 -25.87
CA ALA A 242 26.98 -33.20 -26.11
C ALA A 242 28.31 -33.70 -25.54
N SER A 243 28.27 -34.33 -24.36
CA SER A 243 29.42 -35.01 -23.81
C SER A 243 29.75 -36.09 -24.82
N GLN A 244 30.83 -35.83 -25.56
CA GLN A 244 31.56 -36.72 -26.44
C GLN A 244 30.97 -38.12 -26.51
N ASP A 245 30.42 -38.46 -27.67
CA ASP A 245 30.65 -39.70 -28.39
C ASP A 245 31.46 -40.74 -27.59
N SER A 246 30.86 -41.28 -26.53
CA SER A 246 31.42 -42.33 -25.71
C SER A 246 30.96 -43.65 -26.29
N ARG A 247 31.39 -43.89 -27.54
CA ARG A 247 31.47 -45.19 -28.20
C ARG A 247 32.76 -45.21 -29.02
N ARG A 248 33.87 -45.42 -28.31
CA ARG A 248 34.98 -46.20 -28.86
C ARG A 248 34.52 -47.64 -29.07
#